data_AF-A0A3A0UUK2-F1
#
_entry.id   AF-A0A3A0UUK2-F1
#
_cell.length_a   1.000
_cell.length_b   1.000
_cell.length_c   1.000
_cell.angle_alpha   90.00
_cell.angle_beta   90.00
_cell.angle_gamma   90.00
#
_symmetry.space_group_name_H-M   'P 1'
#
loop_
_entity.id
_entity.type
_entity.pdbx_description
1 polymer ?
#
loop_
_entity_poly.entity_id
_entity_poly.type
_entity_poly.pdbx_seq_one_letter_code
_entity_poly.pdbx_strand_id
1 'polypeptide(L)'
;SNIPMAISYDKTGTDVNFSALTKKLFENLEDKDVALNYKHEVEDIKQRKDGVWEVKVKNLDTNTIEIVESAFVFIGAGGASLPLLQKTGIKESKHIGGFPVSGLFLVCRDEAITKKHLAKVYGKAPVGAPPMSVPHLDTRYIDGKRTILFGPFAGFSPKFLKTGSNMDLIKSVKPNNIITMLSAGIKEMNLTKYLISQLTVSNEERME
;
A
#
# COMPACT_ATOMS: atom_id res chain seq x y z
N SER A 1 -4.53 -35.21 -4.97
CA SER A 1 -4.39 -35.28 -3.51
C SER A 1 -5.75 -35.59 -2.91
N ASN A 2 -5.91 -36.67 -2.14
CA ASN A 2 -7.17 -37.10 -1.52
C ASN A 2 -7.27 -36.68 -0.03
N ILE A 3 -6.74 -35.51 0.30
CA ILE A 3 -6.81 -34.99 1.67
C ILE A 3 -8.22 -34.41 1.87
N PRO A 4 -9.01 -34.90 2.85
CA PRO A 4 -10.30 -34.29 3.17
C PRO A 4 -10.12 -32.81 3.52
N MET A 5 -10.88 -31.93 2.88
CA MET A 5 -10.87 -30.50 3.17
C MET A 5 -12.27 -30.01 3.54
N ALA A 6 -12.36 -29.17 4.57
CA ALA A 6 -13.56 -28.40 4.86
C ALA A 6 -13.52 -27.09 4.06
N ILE A 7 -14.66 -26.69 3.51
CA ILE A 7 -14.82 -25.44 2.75
C ILE A 7 -15.95 -24.64 3.38
N SER A 8 -15.69 -23.35 3.62
CA SER A 8 -16.72 -22.37 3.96
C SER A 8 -17.04 -21.55 2.72
N TYR A 9 -18.33 -21.34 2.46
CA TYR A 9 -18.78 -20.56 1.32
C TYR A 9 -19.79 -19.49 1.75
N ASP A 10 -19.56 -18.26 1.32
CA ASP A 10 -20.43 -17.12 1.55
C ASP A 10 -20.87 -16.52 0.20
N LYS A 11 -22.18 -16.49 -0.02
CA LYS A 11 -22.81 -15.94 -1.23
C LYS A 11 -22.97 -14.42 -1.18
N THR A 12 -22.84 -13.82 -0.01
CA THR A 12 -23.08 -12.38 0.22
C THR A 12 -21.84 -11.52 -0.02
N GLY A 13 -20.67 -12.17 -0.17
CA GLY A 13 -19.42 -11.48 -0.45
C GLY A 13 -19.48 -10.66 -1.74
N THR A 14 -19.08 -9.40 -1.67
CA THR A 14 -18.96 -8.50 -2.82
C THR A 14 -17.52 -8.07 -3.04
N ASP A 15 -17.17 -7.83 -4.29
CA ASP A 15 -15.91 -7.18 -4.64
C ASP A 15 -16.03 -5.67 -4.38
N VAL A 16 -14.92 -5.04 -3.97
CA VAL A 16 -14.85 -3.58 -3.82
C VAL A 16 -13.89 -3.03 -4.85
N ASN A 17 -14.42 -2.19 -5.75
CA ASN A 17 -13.59 -1.39 -6.64
C ASN A 17 -13.13 -0.13 -5.89
N PHE A 18 -11.93 -0.18 -5.32
CA PHE A 18 -11.37 0.93 -4.55
C PHE A 18 -11.18 2.19 -5.38
N SER A 19 -10.89 2.10 -6.68
CA SER A 19 -10.80 3.31 -7.53
C SER A 19 -12.15 4.01 -7.67
N ALA A 20 -13.21 3.24 -7.93
CA ALA A 20 -14.57 3.78 -8.00
C ALA A 20 -15.04 4.33 -6.65
N LEU A 21 -14.74 3.64 -5.55
CA LEU A 21 -15.03 4.14 -4.20
C LEU A 21 -14.30 5.45 -3.91
N THR A 22 -13.00 5.53 -4.21
CA THR A 22 -12.22 6.75 -4.02
C THR A 22 -12.79 7.92 -4.81
N LYS A 23 -13.17 7.72 -6.09
CA LYS A 23 -13.82 8.78 -6.90
C LYS A 23 -15.10 9.28 -6.25
N LYS A 24 -15.99 8.37 -5.84
CA LYS A 24 -17.24 8.72 -5.14
C LYS A 24 -17.00 9.48 -3.84
N LEU A 25 -15.96 9.13 -3.09
CA LEU A 25 -15.61 9.84 -1.86
C LEU A 25 -15.12 11.26 -2.16
N PHE A 26 -14.32 11.46 -3.20
CA PHE A 26 -13.86 12.80 -3.61
C PHE A 26 -14.99 13.65 -4.19
N GLU A 27 -15.86 13.08 -5.04
CA GLU A 27 -17.08 13.75 -5.53
C GLU A 27 -17.94 14.23 -4.34
N ASN A 28 -18.11 13.39 -3.31
CA ASN A 28 -18.85 13.80 -2.10
C ASN A 28 -18.17 14.91 -1.29
N LEU A 29 -16.84 15.04 -1.37
CA LEU A 29 -16.12 16.13 -0.72
C LEU A 29 -16.31 17.44 -1.50
N GLU A 30 -16.28 17.39 -2.83
CA GLU A 30 -16.59 18.55 -3.68
C GLU A 30 -18.03 19.04 -3.46
N ASP A 31 -19.00 18.12 -3.38
CA ASP A 31 -20.41 18.44 -3.04
C ASP A 31 -20.58 19.13 -1.68
N LYS A 32 -19.56 19.04 -0.81
CA LYS A 32 -19.51 19.66 0.52
C LYS A 32 -18.57 20.88 0.56
N ASP A 33 -18.28 21.47 -0.60
CA ASP A 33 -17.41 22.65 -0.76
C ASP A 33 -15.98 22.46 -0.24
N VAL A 34 -15.46 21.23 -0.22
CA VAL A 34 -14.06 20.96 0.10
C VAL A 34 -13.20 21.18 -1.14
N ALA A 35 -12.24 22.10 -1.06
CA ALA A 35 -11.31 22.37 -2.16
C ALA A 35 -10.39 21.16 -2.42
N LEU A 36 -10.43 20.62 -3.64
CA LEU A 36 -9.56 19.54 -4.09
C LEU A 36 -8.50 20.06 -5.08
N ASN A 37 -7.23 19.82 -4.76
CA ASN A 37 -6.10 20.27 -5.58
C ASN A 37 -5.30 19.07 -6.08
N TYR A 38 -5.62 18.60 -7.30
CA TYR A 38 -4.85 17.55 -7.97
C TYR A 38 -3.51 18.06 -8.49
N LYS A 39 -2.52 17.18 -8.65
CA LYS A 39 -1.16 17.54 -9.11
C LYS A 39 -0.47 18.60 -8.25
N HIS A 40 -0.80 18.63 -6.97
CA HIS A 40 -0.13 19.43 -5.96
C HIS A 40 0.64 18.49 -5.04
N GLU A 41 1.96 18.60 -5.03
CA GLU A 41 2.84 17.76 -4.21
C GLU A 41 3.24 18.52 -2.95
N VAL A 42 3.02 17.91 -1.78
CA VAL A 42 3.52 18.45 -0.51
C VAL A 42 5.01 18.13 -0.38
N GLU A 43 5.85 19.17 -0.49
CA GLU A 43 7.30 19.06 -0.38
C GLU A 43 7.80 19.16 1.07
N ASP A 44 7.12 19.89 1.94
CA ASP A 44 7.55 20.08 3.32
C ASP A 44 6.39 20.43 4.25
N ILE A 45 6.53 20.09 5.53
CA ILE A 45 5.54 20.39 6.57
C ILE A 45 6.30 20.78 7.82
N LYS A 46 6.05 21.98 8.35
CA LYS A 46 6.65 22.46 9.60
C LYS A 46 5.62 23.18 10.46
N GLN A 47 5.76 23.07 11.78
CA GLN A 47 4.92 23.83 12.70
C GLN A 47 5.69 25.07 13.19
N ARG A 48 5.04 26.23 13.11
CA ARG A 48 5.53 27.46 13.71
C ARG A 48 5.43 27.40 15.24
N LYS A 49 6.11 28.34 15.91
CA LYS A 49 6.08 28.48 17.38
C LYS A 49 4.69 28.82 17.93
N ASP A 50 3.84 29.45 17.13
CA ASP A 50 2.45 29.79 17.47
C ASP A 50 1.49 28.60 17.26
N GLY A 51 1.98 27.44 16.81
CA GLY A 51 1.20 26.22 16.59
C GLY A 51 0.60 26.09 15.19
N VAL A 52 0.69 27.12 14.33
CA VAL A 52 0.22 27.06 12.95
C VAL A 52 1.15 26.19 12.10
N TRP A 53 0.58 25.35 11.25
CA TRP A 53 1.33 24.55 10.29
C TRP A 53 1.55 25.32 8.99
N GLU A 54 2.77 25.30 8.49
CA GLU A 54 3.14 25.75 7.16
C GLU A 54 3.42 24.52 6.29
N VAL A 55 2.63 24.37 5.23
CA VAL A 55 2.73 23.27 4.26
C VAL A 55 3.27 23.84 2.96
N LYS A 56 4.47 23.39 2.56
CA LYS A 56 5.07 23.77 1.28
C LYS A 56 4.51 22.89 0.18
N VAL A 57 3.78 23.48 -0.76
CA VAL A 57 3.09 22.78 -1.84
C VAL A 57 3.70 23.21 -3.17
N LYS A 58 4.02 22.25 -4.02
CA LYS A 58 4.46 22.46 -5.40
C LYS A 58 3.36 22.07 -6.36
N ASN A 59 2.91 23.01 -7.19
CA ASN A 59 2.04 22.69 -8.33
C ASN A 59 2.90 22.04 -9.43
N LEU A 60 2.56 20.83 -9.84
CA LEU A 60 3.35 20.05 -10.79
C LEU A 60 3.14 20.47 -12.25
N ASP A 61 2.04 21.16 -12.57
CA ASP A 61 1.77 21.66 -13.92
C ASP A 61 2.57 22.96 -14.17
N THR A 62 2.63 23.86 -13.19
CA THR A 62 3.29 25.18 -13.33
C THR A 62 4.69 25.23 -12.73
N ASN A 63 5.08 24.23 -11.93
CA ASN A 63 6.27 24.23 -11.08
C ASN A 63 6.33 25.36 -10.05
N THR A 64 5.23 26.06 -9.78
CA THR A 64 5.18 27.10 -8.74
C THR A 64 5.12 26.48 -7.35
N ILE A 65 5.68 27.18 -6.38
CA ILE A 65 5.70 26.78 -4.97
C ILE A 65 4.90 27.80 -4.17
N GLU A 66 4.01 27.31 -3.32
CA GLU A 66 3.25 28.11 -2.38
C GLU A 66 3.36 27.54 -0.95
N ILE A 67 3.06 28.38 0.04
CA ILE A 67 2.95 27.98 1.43
C ILE A 67 1.48 28.09 1.83
N VAL A 68 0.90 26.97 2.25
CA VAL A 68 -0.45 26.91 2.81
C VAL A 68 -0.35 26.88 4.33
N GLU A 69 -1.02 27.81 5.00
CA GLU A 69 -1.12 27.84 6.46
C GLU A 69 -2.38 27.11 6.93
N SER A 70 -2.26 26.31 7.99
CA SER A 70 -3.41 25.63 8.59
C SER A 70 -3.23 25.43 10.10
N ALA A 71 -4.34 25.48 10.84
CA ALA A 71 -4.34 25.11 12.25
C ALA A 71 -4.17 23.58 12.46
N PHE A 72 -4.52 22.78 11.46
CA PHE A 72 -4.49 21.31 11.54
C PHE A 72 -4.07 20.68 10.21
N VAL A 73 -3.24 19.63 10.28
CA VAL A 73 -2.77 18.87 9.12
C VAL A 73 -3.02 17.38 9.36
N PHE A 74 -3.75 16.76 8.44
CA PHE A 74 -3.92 15.29 8.38
C PHE A 74 -3.07 14.71 7.25
N ILE A 75 -2.17 13.77 7.58
CA ILE A 75 -1.28 13.12 6.60
C ILE A 75 -1.88 11.79 6.15
N GLY A 76 -2.67 11.82 5.08
CA GLY A 76 -3.28 10.67 4.42
C GLY A 76 -2.53 10.19 3.16
N ALA A 77 -1.20 10.24 3.13
CA ALA A 77 -0.40 10.12 1.91
C ALA A 77 0.05 8.68 1.55
N GLY A 78 -0.63 7.65 2.06
CA GLY A 78 -0.23 6.26 1.86
C GLY A 78 1.23 6.00 2.27
N GLY A 79 2.04 5.43 1.38
CA GLY A 79 3.46 5.21 1.66
C GLY A 79 4.28 6.49 1.86
N ALA A 80 3.85 7.63 1.31
CA ALA A 80 4.52 8.92 1.50
C ALA A 80 4.23 9.55 2.89
N SER A 81 3.36 8.94 3.70
CA SER A 81 3.09 9.45 5.06
C SER A 81 4.34 9.45 5.93
N LEU A 82 5.19 8.42 5.86
CA LEU A 82 6.42 8.37 6.66
C LEU A 82 7.39 9.53 6.37
N PRO A 83 7.82 9.79 5.12
CA PRO A 83 8.72 10.90 4.85
C PRO A 83 8.09 12.27 5.17
N LEU A 84 6.79 12.45 4.97
CA LEU A 84 6.10 13.69 5.37
C LEU A 84 6.07 13.85 6.89
N LEU A 85 5.78 12.77 7.62
CA LEU A 85 5.78 12.77 9.08
C LEU A 85 7.17 13.07 9.64
N GLN A 86 8.23 12.53 9.03
CA GLN A 86 9.62 12.85 9.42
C GLN A 86 9.97 14.33 9.23
N LYS A 87 9.40 15.00 8.22
CA LYS A 87 9.61 16.44 7.97
C LYS A 87 8.99 17.33 9.04
N THR A 88 7.88 16.90 9.65
CA THR A 88 7.21 17.68 10.71
C THR A 88 8.10 17.97 11.93
N GLY A 89 9.11 17.14 12.18
CA GLY A 89 10.00 17.28 13.33
C GLY A 89 9.39 16.93 14.70
N ILE A 90 8.11 16.52 14.75
CA ILE A 90 7.44 16.15 16.00
C ILE A 90 8.11 14.93 16.64
N LYS A 91 8.06 14.82 17.97
CA LYS A 91 8.79 13.78 18.72
C LYS A 91 8.33 12.38 18.34
N GLU A 92 7.03 12.22 18.09
CA GLU A 92 6.35 10.98 17.75
C GLU A 92 6.83 10.41 16.42
N SER A 93 7.26 11.27 15.48
CA SER A 93 7.79 10.85 14.18
C SER A 93 9.14 10.10 14.27
N LYS A 94 9.92 10.36 15.32
CA LYS A 94 11.34 9.99 15.40
C LYS A 94 11.58 8.49 15.46
N HIS A 95 10.61 7.72 15.96
CA HIS A 95 10.76 6.29 16.21
C HIS A 95 9.96 5.42 15.23
N ILE A 96 9.43 6.02 14.16
CA ILE A 96 8.66 5.30 13.14
C ILE A 96 9.58 4.95 11.97
N GLY A 97 9.54 3.68 11.57
CA GLY A 97 10.27 3.15 10.42
C GLY A 97 9.31 2.47 9.45
N GLY A 98 9.69 2.43 8.17
CA GLY A 98 8.94 1.73 7.13
C GLY A 98 9.54 0.36 6.87
N PHE A 99 8.70 -0.66 6.65
CA PHE A 99 9.15 -1.96 6.20
C PHE A 99 8.68 -2.19 4.74
N PRO A 100 9.59 -2.46 3.79
CA PRO A 100 9.31 -2.46 2.35
C PRO A 100 8.65 -3.76 1.87
N VAL A 101 7.38 -3.96 2.22
CA VAL A 101 6.58 -5.09 1.73
C VAL A 101 5.84 -4.69 0.46
N SER A 102 5.93 -5.52 -0.59
CA SER A 102 5.07 -5.40 -1.77
C SER A 102 4.28 -6.70 -2.00
N GLY A 103 3.20 -6.58 -2.75
CA GLY A 103 2.37 -7.69 -3.18
C GLY A 103 2.23 -7.69 -4.70
N LEU A 104 2.47 -8.84 -5.30
CA LEU A 104 2.37 -9.06 -6.74
C LEU A 104 1.22 -10.02 -7.03
N PHE A 105 0.51 -9.78 -8.13
CA PHE A 105 -0.55 -10.66 -8.60
C PHE A 105 -0.28 -11.03 -10.05
N LEU A 106 -0.42 -12.31 -10.36
CA LEU A 106 -0.56 -12.78 -11.74
C LEU A 106 -1.98 -12.46 -12.21
N VAL A 107 -2.11 -12.05 -13.47
CA VAL A 107 -3.37 -11.53 -14.01
C VAL A 107 -3.74 -12.28 -15.29
N CYS A 108 -4.87 -12.98 -15.27
CA CYS A 108 -5.46 -13.60 -16.44
C CYS A 108 -6.68 -12.79 -16.92
N ARG A 109 -6.66 -12.39 -18.20
CA ARG A 109 -7.72 -11.63 -18.87
C ARG A 109 -8.42 -12.39 -19.99
N ASP A 110 -8.04 -13.64 -20.24
CA ASP A 110 -8.66 -14.47 -21.28
C ASP A 110 -10.10 -14.80 -20.89
N GLU A 111 -11.07 -14.27 -21.65
CA GLU A 111 -12.49 -14.47 -21.38
C GLU A 111 -12.92 -15.94 -21.37
N ALA A 112 -12.28 -16.79 -22.17
CA ALA A 112 -12.60 -18.23 -22.20
C ALA A 112 -12.25 -18.92 -20.87
N ILE A 113 -11.29 -18.36 -20.14
CA ILE A 113 -10.86 -18.83 -18.81
C ILE A 113 -11.64 -18.09 -17.71
N THR A 114 -11.69 -16.76 -17.76
CA THR A 114 -12.33 -15.95 -16.71
C THR A 114 -13.83 -16.22 -16.59
N LYS A 115 -14.51 -16.66 -17.67
CA LYS A 115 -15.92 -17.06 -17.60
C LYS A 115 -16.18 -18.31 -16.77
N LYS A 116 -15.16 -19.17 -16.59
CA LYS A 116 -15.25 -20.44 -15.86
C LYS A 116 -15.04 -20.30 -14.34
N HIS A 117 -14.61 -19.14 -13.86
CA HIS A 117 -14.37 -18.88 -12.43
C HIS A 117 -15.14 -17.64 -11.97
N LEU A 118 -15.95 -17.79 -10.91
CA LEU A 118 -16.86 -16.74 -10.42
C LEU A 118 -16.66 -16.41 -8.93
N ALA A 119 -15.68 -17.05 -8.28
CA ALA A 119 -15.47 -16.95 -6.85
C ALA A 119 -14.20 -16.17 -6.52
N LYS A 120 -14.01 -15.89 -5.23
CA LYS A 120 -12.70 -15.69 -4.62
C LYS A 120 -12.40 -16.91 -3.77
N VAL A 121 -11.27 -17.56 -4.02
CA VAL A 121 -10.92 -18.84 -3.40
C VAL A 121 -9.62 -18.67 -2.64
N TYR A 122 -9.72 -18.77 -1.32
CA TYR A 122 -8.59 -18.64 -0.41
C TYR A 122 -8.09 -20.02 0.00
N GLY A 123 -6.78 -20.23 -0.14
CA GLY A 123 -6.12 -21.43 0.35
C GLY A 123 -5.95 -21.41 1.87
N LYS A 124 -5.76 -22.60 2.46
CA LYS A 124 -5.36 -22.71 3.86
C LYS A 124 -3.88 -22.32 4.00
N ALA A 125 -3.58 -21.40 4.92
CA ALA A 125 -2.20 -21.07 5.25
C ALA A 125 -1.45 -22.29 5.80
N PRO A 126 -0.19 -22.52 5.37
CA PRO A 126 0.68 -23.44 6.08
C PRO A 126 0.79 -23.05 7.56
N VAL A 127 0.92 -24.04 8.44
CA VAL A 127 1.10 -23.78 9.87
C VAL A 127 2.39 -22.96 10.06
N GLY A 128 2.28 -21.80 10.70
CA GLY A 128 3.41 -20.89 10.94
C GLY A 128 3.69 -19.88 9.82
N ALA A 129 2.98 -19.95 8.69
CA ALA A 129 3.05 -18.90 7.67
C ALA A 129 2.39 -17.60 8.18
N PRO A 130 2.92 -16.42 7.85
CA PRO A 130 2.28 -15.16 8.17
C PRO A 130 0.83 -15.13 7.64
N PRO A 131 -0.16 -14.62 8.39
CA PRO A 131 -1.57 -14.65 8.02
C PRO A 131 -1.91 -13.93 6.70
N MET A 132 -0.97 -13.18 6.13
CA MET A 132 -1.11 -12.40 4.90
C MET A 132 -0.44 -13.02 3.67
N SER A 133 0.13 -14.23 3.77
CA SER A 133 1.09 -14.74 2.77
C SER A 133 0.58 -15.84 1.84
N VAL A 134 -0.72 -16.17 1.87
CA VAL A 134 -1.26 -17.28 1.09
C VAL A 134 -1.84 -16.76 -0.22
N PRO A 135 -1.33 -17.21 -1.38
CA PRO A 135 -1.95 -16.90 -2.64
C PRO A 135 -3.39 -17.40 -2.69
N HIS A 136 -4.26 -16.57 -3.21
CA HIS A 136 -5.66 -16.83 -3.43
C HIS A 136 -6.01 -16.51 -4.89
N LEU A 137 -7.06 -17.17 -5.38
CA LEU A 137 -7.54 -17.01 -6.74
C LEU A 137 -8.81 -16.16 -6.72
N ASP A 138 -8.74 -14.97 -7.28
CA ASP A 138 -9.81 -13.99 -7.19
C ASP A 138 -10.39 -13.66 -8.55
N THR A 139 -11.70 -13.85 -8.68
CA THR A 139 -12.46 -13.12 -9.69
C THR A 139 -12.58 -11.64 -9.25
N ARG A 140 -12.17 -10.73 -10.14
CA ARG A 140 -12.28 -9.28 -9.98
C ARG A 140 -12.93 -8.67 -11.22
N TYR A 141 -13.60 -7.54 -11.05
CA TYR A 141 -14.12 -6.73 -12.16
C TYR A 141 -13.33 -5.43 -12.26
N ILE A 142 -12.56 -5.29 -13.33
CA ILE A 142 -11.70 -4.14 -13.60
C ILE A 142 -12.21 -3.51 -14.89
N ASP A 143 -12.63 -2.24 -14.84
CA ASP A 143 -13.20 -1.50 -15.97
C ASP A 143 -14.34 -2.26 -16.67
N GLY A 144 -15.21 -2.89 -15.88
CA GLY A 144 -16.34 -3.70 -16.36
C GLY A 144 -15.96 -5.07 -16.92
N LYS A 145 -14.67 -5.39 -17.04
CA LYS A 145 -14.18 -6.67 -17.55
C LYS A 145 -13.82 -7.62 -16.43
N ARG A 146 -14.23 -8.88 -16.58
CA ARG A 146 -13.88 -9.95 -15.63
C ARG A 146 -12.42 -10.33 -15.79
N THR A 147 -11.70 -10.35 -14.68
CA THR A 147 -10.28 -10.69 -14.60
C THR A 147 -10.07 -11.70 -13.48
N ILE A 148 -9.16 -12.65 -13.64
CA ILE A 148 -8.71 -13.52 -12.56
C ILE A 148 -7.35 -13.03 -12.07
N LEU A 149 -7.23 -12.82 -10.76
CA LEU A 149 -5.97 -12.50 -10.10
C LEU A 149 -5.53 -13.71 -9.26
N PHE A 150 -4.25 -14.07 -9.34
CA PHE A 150 -3.65 -15.07 -8.46
C PHE A 150 -2.49 -14.44 -7.67
N GLY A 151 -2.54 -14.56 -6.35
CA GLY A 151 -1.60 -13.91 -5.43
C GLY A 151 -2.27 -13.54 -4.10
N PRO A 152 -1.69 -12.68 -3.26
CA PRO A 152 -0.44 -11.97 -3.49
C PRO A 152 0.76 -12.92 -3.35
N PHE A 153 1.69 -12.79 -4.28
CA PHE A 153 3.07 -13.21 -4.05
C PHE A 153 3.77 -12.09 -3.30
N ALA A 154 4.49 -12.44 -2.24
CA ALA A 154 5.24 -11.44 -1.51
C ALA A 154 6.36 -10.90 -2.41
N GLY A 155 6.64 -9.62 -2.27
CA GLY A 155 7.74 -8.97 -2.92
C GLY A 155 8.36 -7.93 -2.00
N PHE A 156 9.42 -7.33 -2.51
CA PHE A 156 10.07 -6.18 -1.90
C PHE A 156 10.06 -5.04 -2.91
N SER A 157 9.78 -3.85 -2.42
CA SER A 157 9.96 -2.63 -3.20
C SER A 157 10.50 -1.53 -2.28
N PRO A 158 11.63 -0.90 -2.61
CA PRO A 158 12.11 0.23 -1.84
C PRO A 158 11.28 1.50 -2.09
N LYS A 159 10.39 1.50 -3.09
CA LYS A 159 9.49 2.62 -3.41
C LYS A 159 8.29 2.63 -2.45
N PHE A 160 7.92 3.82 -1.97
CA PHE A 160 6.76 3.98 -1.10
C PHE A 160 5.48 4.30 -1.88
N LEU A 161 5.60 4.89 -3.06
CA LEU A 161 4.49 5.14 -3.98
C LEU A 161 4.62 4.30 -5.25
N LYS A 162 3.52 4.05 -5.96
CA LYS A 162 3.51 3.32 -7.24
C LYS A 162 4.48 3.92 -8.26
N THR A 163 4.54 5.26 -8.32
CA THR A 163 5.45 6.04 -9.17
C THR A 163 6.57 6.72 -8.34
N GLY A 164 6.90 6.16 -7.17
CA GLY A 164 7.91 6.71 -6.24
C GLY A 164 9.36 6.40 -6.62
N SER A 165 10.29 6.80 -5.75
CA SER A 165 11.73 6.66 -5.97
C SER A 165 12.27 5.33 -5.43
N ASN A 166 13.23 4.73 -6.12
CA ASN A 166 13.98 3.58 -5.59
C ASN A 166 14.81 3.92 -4.34
N MET A 167 14.93 5.21 -4.01
CA MET A 167 15.64 5.70 -2.83
C MET A 167 14.71 5.96 -1.64
N ASP A 168 13.38 5.76 -1.76
CA ASP A 168 12.43 6.15 -0.70
C ASP A 168 12.76 5.48 0.64
N LEU A 169 12.94 4.15 0.65
CA LEU A 169 13.32 3.41 1.84
C LEU A 169 14.64 3.92 2.45
N ILE A 170 15.68 4.10 1.63
CA ILE A 170 17.00 4.56 2.10
C ILE A 170 16.87 5.95 2.73
N LYS A 171 16.16 6.87 2.07
CA LYS A 171 15.94 8.24 2.56
C LYS A 171 15.12 8.28 3.85
N SER A 172 14.30 7.26 4.10
CA SER A 172 13.48 7.13 5.31
C SER A 172 14.25 6.61 6.53
N VAL A 173 15.42 6.00 6.34
CA VAL A 173 16.27 5.54 7.46
C VAL A 173 16.95 6.74 8.09
N LYS A 174 16.80 6.87 9.41
CA LYS A 174 17.35 7.95 10.23
C LYS A 174 17.99 7.35 11.50
N PRO A 175 18.98 8.03 12.12
CA PRO A 175 19.59 7.53 13.35
C PRO A 175 18.59 7.26 14.49
N ASN A 176 17.47 7.99 14.52
CA ASN A 176 16.44 7.87 15.55
C ASN A 176 15.40 6.76 15.31
N ASN A 177 15.31 6.20 14.09
CA ASN A 177 14.38 5.11 13.77
C ASN A 177 15.07 3.78 13.41
N ILE A 178 16.38 3.78 13.15
CA ILE A 178 17.12 2.56 12.78
C ILE A 178 17.03 1.48 13.85
N ILE A 179 17.09 1.87 15.13
CA ILE A 179 16.96 0.94 16.26
C ILE A 179 15.56 0.30 16.25
N THR A 180 14.52 1.08 15.99
CA THR A 180 13.15 0.56 15.87
C THR A 180 13.02 -0.40 14.70
N MET A 181 13.55 -0.05 13.53
CA MET A 181 13.50 -0.89 12.34
C MET A 181 14.20 -2.24 12.56
N LEU A 182 15.41 -2.23 13.15
CA LEU A 182 16.16 -3.44 13.48
C LEU A 182 15.42 -4.29 14.53
N SER A 183 14.88 -3.65 15.57
CA SER A 183 14.11 -4.33 16.60
C SER A 183 12.85 -5.01 16.03
N ALA A 184 12.16 -4.34 15.10
CA ALA A 184 11.01 -4.91 14.40
C ALA A 184 11.42 -6.12 13.55
N GLY A 185 12.52 -6.03 12.81
CA GLY A 185 13.04 -7.16 12.02
C GLY A 185 13.40 -8.38 12.88
N ILE A 186 13.96 -8.16 14.08
CA ILE A 186 14.30 -9.23 15.03
C ILE A 186 13.04 -9.83 15.67
N LYS A 187 12.07 -9.00 16.08
CA LYS A 187 10.82 -9.49 16.68
C LYS A 187 9.98 -10.25 15.66
N GLU A 188 9.98 -9.79 14.41
CA GLU A 188 9.24 -10.38 13.29
C GLU A 188 10.17 -11.20 12.39
N MET A 189 11.06 -12.00 12.98
CA MET A 189 12.03 -12.81 12.24
C MET A 189 11.38 -13.76 11.23
N ASN A 190 10.23 -14.34 11.56
CA ASN A 190 9.52 -15.25 10.65
C ASN A 190 9.04 -14.52 9.39
N LEU A 191 8.43 -13.35 9.56
CA LEU A 191 8.00 -12.51 8.44
C LEU A 191 9.20 -11.99 7.64
N THR A 192 10.25 -11.55 8.33
CA THR A 192 11.48 -11.04 7.71
C THR A 192 12.13 -12.12 6.84
N LYS A 193 12.31 -13.34 7.38
CA LYS A 193 12.82 -14.49 6.62
C LYS A 193 11.95 -14.85 5.43
N TYR A 194 10.63 -14.87 5.62
CA TYR A 194 9.69 -15.14 4.55
C TYR A 194 9.82 -14.12 3.41
N LEU A 195 9.86 -12.82 3.72
CA LEU A 195 10.00 -11.76 2.71
C LEU A 195 11.35 -11.84 1.98
N ILE A 196 12.44 -12.17 2.68
CA ILE A 196 13.75 -12.43 2.05
C ILE A 196 13.69 -13.66 1.14
N SER A 197 13.02 -14.74 1.52
CA SER A 197 12.87 -15.90 0.63
C SER A 197 12.00 -15.59 -0.60
N GLN A 198 11.02 -14.71 -0.48
CA GLN A 198 10.14 -14.35 -1.59
C GLN A 198 10.84 -13.42 -2.60
N LEU A 199 11.89 -12.73 -2.17
CA LEU A 199 12.78 -11.97 -3.05
C LEU A 199 13.55 -12.85 -4.04
N THR A 200 13.82 -14.11 -3.69
CA THR A 200 14.58 -15.03 -4.55
C THR A 200 13.69 -15.81 -5.52
N VAL A 201 12.36 -15.71 -5.39
CA VAL A 201 11.42 -16.46 -6.25
C VAL A 201 11.32 -15.81 -7.64
N SER A 202 11.62 -16.59 -8.67
CA SER A 202 11.55 -16.19 -10.08
C SER A 202 10.10 -16.09 -10.57
N ASN A 203 9.88 -15.47 -11.74
CA ASN A 203 8.55 -15.47 -12.34
C ASN A 203 8.10 -16.87 -12.79
N GLU A 204 9.03 -17.72 -13.22
CA GLU A 204 8.73 -19.11 -13.60
C GLU A 204 8.26 -19.91 -12.38
N GLU A 205 8.97 -19.78 -11.26
CA GLU A 205 8.61 -20.41 -9.98
C GLU A 205 7.28 -19.88 -9.40
N ARG A 206 6.83 -18.68 -9.79
CA ARG A 206 5.49 -18.17 -9.42
C ARG A 206 4.37 -18.75 -10.28
N MET A 207 4.70 -19.24 -11.48
CA MET A 207 3.75 -19.81 -12.43
C MET A 207 3.61 -21.34 -12.26
N GLU A 208 4.65 -22.01 -11.75
CA GLU A 208 4.63 -23.43 -11.33
C GLU A 208 3.85 -23.66 -10.02
#